data_AF-A0A143HME6-F1
#
_entry.id   AF-A0A143HME6-F1
#
_cell.length_a   1.000
_cell.length_b   1.000
_cell.length_c   1.000
_cell.angle_alpha   90.00
_cell.angle_beta   90.00
_cell.angle_gamma   90.00
#
_symmetry.space_group_name_H-M   'P 1'
#
loop_
_entity.id
_entity.type
_entity.pdbx_description
1 polymer ?
#
loop_
_entity_poly.entity_id
_entity_poly.type
_entity_poly.pdbx_seq_one_letter_code
_entity_poly.pdbx_strand_id
1 'polypeptide(L)'
;MKVFFNEIENRIWEFSVELEEGESKKAFSFNAGRQEMELQDTSCRFYFDFKPNFPHPDLLALGLLKIFSPFVHRKISFPYPISPAFNDAIKQHYGFFSDTVDENLLPRKSSSGRKAVSFSGGADSVAAASLMPDDTVLIQCCRVKHQNIPLRERWYKVDANKKTLENMPECYSKILVETDFEYLMWNGSYCVYPDNYSFTIPCIFLADHFDIDFIATGDIHAGLTGNETMFNKKFEPNGKALYKAVGLELDSPVKSISEVGTTLINVKTGLHEITTTCAYGEFKKPCMKCIKCFRKYLISAAVGEVSLDEAVLSRFFQHPPVIKFLTNTSRQGIEWIPTLKYIFNKIKNKNPIMRLLEEKVSIYPIDPGYVDKYYSPAVSGLSDVDVKKSVQSKIKNILPSMTDKEESEFQSLNTVKFFEEKKYNAELAEKVREIEFFLAIERYINNRSSEKRIKFNDVNYLVKKYFFLQGDLYPNIISTLASGLYSKVAGRISKILFGRR
;
A
#
# COMPACT_ATOMS: atom_id res chain seq x y z
N MET A 1 22.42 11.78 -19.67
CA MET A 1 22.44 12.24 -18.27
C MET A 1 23.78 11.92 -17.65
N LYS A 2 24.38 12.86 -16.91
CA LYS A 2 25.58 12.60 -16.11
C LYS A 2 25.26 12.66 -14.62
N VAL A 3 25.72 11.67 -13.87
CA VAL A 3 25.50 11.57 -12.42
C VAL A 3 26.81 11.79 -11.67
N PHE A 4 26.73 12.54 -10.59
CA PHE A 4 27.84 12.83 -9.68
C PHE A 4 27.54 12.27 -8.30
N PHE A 5 28.60 11.88 -7.60
CA PHE A 5 28.57 11.40 -6.22
C PHE A 5 29.57 12.19 -5.39
N ASN A 6 29.15 12.58 -4.19
CA ASN A 6 29.99 13.23 -3.21
C ASN A 6 29.73 12.64 -1.82
N GLU A 7 30.81 12.28 -1.11
CA GLU A 7 30.74 11.83 0.28
C GLU A 7 31.08 13.01 1.19
N ILE A 8 30.12 13.42 2.02
CA ILE A 8 30.24 14.52 2.97
C ILE A 8 30.34 13.93 4.38
N GLU A 9 31.37 14.33 5.13
CA GLU A 9 31.57 13.96 6.55
C GLU A 9 31.56 12.45 6.84
N ASN A 10 31.87 11.61 5.83
CA ASN A 10 31.83 10.16 5.90
C ASN A 10 30.46 9.52 6.23
N ARG A 11 29.37 10.28 6.22
CA ARG A 11 28.03 9.80 6.66
C ARG A 11 26.89 10.35 5.83
N ILE A 12 27.17 11.26 4.91
CA ILE A 12 26.20 11.85 4.03
C ILE A 12 26.65 11.56 2.60
N TRP A 13 25.79 10.88 1.85
CA TRP A 13 26.00 10.65 0.44
C TRP A 13 25.12 11.61 -0.33
N GLU A 14 25.73 12.50 -1.09
CA GLU A 14 25.06 13.42 -1.99
C GLU A 14 25.18 12.92 -3.43
N PHE A 15 24.05 12.87 -4.12
CA PHE A 15 23.98 12.54 -5.53
C PHE A 15 23.41 13.73 -6.28
N SER A 16 24.01 14.07 -7.40
CA SER A 16 23.49 15.11 -8.28
C SER A 16 23.53 14.70 -9.74
N VAL A 17 22.69 15.32 -10.57
CA VAL A 17 22.62 15.04 -12.01
C VAL A 17 22.75 16.32 -12.83
N GLU A 18 23.37 16.17 -13.97
CA GLU A 18 23.35 17.13 -15.06
C GLU A 18 22.58 16.50 -16.22
N LEU A 19 21.50 17.18 -16.63
CA LEU A 19 20.69 16.77 -17.77
C LEU A 19 21.41 17.19 -19.05
N GLU A 20 21.63 16.25 -19.96
CA GLU A 20 22.25 16.50 -21.27
C GLU A 20 21.21 16.99 -22.29
N GLU A 21 21.68 17.48 -23.44
CA GLU A 21 20.80 17.93 -24.53
C GLU A 21 19.81 16.82 -24.94
N GLY A 22 18.52 17.17 -24.99
CA GLY A 22 17.42 16.26 -25.31
C GLY A 22 16.79 15.56 -24.09
N GLU A 23 17.35 15.73 -22.88
CA GLU A 23 16.70 15.25 -21.66
C GLU A 23 15.68 16.25 -21.14
N SER A 24 14.61 15.72 -20.54
CA SER A 24 13.49 16.49 -20.03
C SER A 24 13.41 16.35 -18.52
N LYS A 25 13.07 17.44 -17.83
CA LYS A 25 12.65 17.38 -16.42
C LYS A 25 11.28 16.74 -16.24
N LYS A 26 10.55 16.44 -17.31
CA LYS A 26 9.27 15.75 -17.28
C LYS A 26 9.42 14.32 -17.76
N ALA A 27 8.82 13.38 -17.03
CA ALA A 27 8.85 11.96 -17.31
C ALA A 27 7.55 11.29 -16.86
N PHE A 28 7.41 10.00 -17.15
CA PHE A 28 6.35 9.15 -16.60
C PHE A 28 6.92 8.24 -15.52
N SER A 29 6.29 8.17 -14.35
CA SER A 29 6.70 7.27 -13.28
C SER A 29 6.54 5.81 -13.68
N PHE A 30 7.54 4.98 -13.39
CA PHE A 30 7.42 3.53 -13.55
C PHE A 30 6.56 2.86 -12.47
N ASN A 31 6.30 3.55 -11.35
CA ASN A 31 5.61 3.02 -10.17
C ASN A 31 4.17 3.56 -10.02
N ALA A 32 3.92 4.82 -10.39
CA ALA A 32 2.61 5.47 -10.19
C ALA A 32 1.67 5.32 -11.39
N GLY A 33 1.59 4.13 -12.00
CA GLY A 33 0.70 3.88 -13.14
C GLY A 33 0.97 4.78 -14.35
N ARG A 34 2.25 5.12 -14.59
CA ARG A 34 2.67 6.06 -15.65
C ARG A 34 2.02 7.45 -15.54
N GLN A 35 1.83 7.94 -14.32
CA GLN A 35 1.54 9.36 -14.11
C GLN A 35 2.72 10.22 -14.56
N GLU A 36 2.41 11.36 -15.17
CA GLU A 36 3.40 12.40 -15.47
C GLU A 36 3.97 12.95 -14.16
N MET A 37 5.26 13.18 -14.15
CA MET A 37 5.98 13.76 -13.02
C MET A 37 7.11 14.68 -13.51
N GLU A 38 7.51 15.58 -12.64
CA GLU A 38 8.54 16.57 -12.89
C GLU A 38 9.66 16.47 -11.85
N LEU A 39 10.91 16.50 -12.33
CA LEU A 39 12.14 16.60 -11.55
C LEU A 39 12.28 18.02 -10.98
N GLN A 40 12.01 18.16 -9.68
CA GLN A 40 11.96 19.45 -8.98
C GLN A 40 13.34 20.00 -8.63
N ASP A 41 14.32 19.13 -8.40
CA ASP A 41 15.73 19.46 -8.17
C ASP A 41 16.60 18.35 -8.76
N THR A 42 17.87 18.62 -9.00
CA THR A 42 18.83 17.70 -9.59
C THR A 42 19.76 17.09 -8.56
N SER A 43 19.53 17.26 -7.26
CA SER A 43 20.37 16.65 -6.22
C SER A 43 19.55 16.13 -5.05
N CYS A 44 20.00 15.05 -4.41
CA CYS A 44 19.42 14.53 -3.17
C CYS A 44 20.52 13.95 -2.27
N ARG A 45 20.16 13.71 -1.01
CA ARG A 45 21.07 13.23 0.02
C ARG A 45 20.53 11.99 0.72
N PHE A 46 21.44 11.14 1.15
CA PHE A 46 21.21 10.02 2.07
C PHE A 46 22.07 10.23 3.30
N TYR A 47 21.47 10.12 4.47
CA TYR A 47 22.12 10.33 5.77
C TYR A 47 22.13 9.01 6.54
N PHE A 48 23.32 8.64 7.00
CA PHE A 48 23.58 7.40 7.73
C PHE A 48 24.04 7.72 9.15
N ASP A 49 23.58 6.95 10.14
CA ASP A 49 24.02 7.11 11.54
C ASP A 49 25.46 6.62 11.78
N PHE A 50 26.03 5.90 10.81
CA PHE A 50 27.37 5.35 10.81
C PHE A 50 28.05 5.63 9.46
N LYS A 51 29.36 5.37 9.35
CA LYS A 51 30.06 5.40 8.08
C LYS A 51 29.77 4.11 7.30
N PRO A 52 28.95 4.13 6.24
CA PRO A 52 28.74 2.95 5.41
C PRO A 52 30.03 2.56 4.68
N ASN A 53 30.15 1.27 4.35
CA ASN A 53 31.19 0.84 3.43
C ASN A 53 30.84 1.36 2.04
N PHE A 54 31.85 1.73 1.26
CA PHE A 54 31.63 2.08 -0.14
C PHE A 54 31.16 0.82 -0.89
N PRO A 55 29.99 0.84 -1.56
CA PRO A 55 29.41 -0.34 -2.17
C PRO A 55 30.06 -0.58 -3.54
N HIS A 56 29.92 -1.81 -4.05
CA HIS A 56 30.28 -2.15 -5.41
C HIS A 56 29.68 -1.14 -6.41
N PRO A 57 30.40 -0.71 -7.47
CA PRO A 57 29.90 0.28 -8.43
C PRO A 57 28.52 -0.06 -9.03
N ASP A 58 28.28 -1.33 -9.35
CA ASP A 58 26.97 -1.80 -9.84
C ASP A 58 25.82 -1.54 -8.84
N LEU A 59 26.05 -1.71 -7.53
CA LEU A 59 25.05 -1.40 -6.50
C LEU A 59 24.77 0.10 -6.45
N LEU A 60 25.83 0.92 -6.45
CA LEU A 60 25.71 2.37 -6.45
C LEU A 60 24.90 2.84 -7.66
N ALA A 61 25.23 2.32 -8.85
CA ALA A 61 24.52 2.59 -10.08
C ALA A 61 23.07 2.11 -10.06
N LEU A 62 22.77 0.94 -9.49
CA LEU A 62 21.38 0.48 -9.32
C LEU A 62 20.58 1.45 -8.44
N GLY A 63 21.11 1.87 -7.30
CA GLY A 63 20.45 2.82 -6.41
C GLY A 63 20.19 4.16 -7.11
N LEU A 64 21.15 4.65 -7.90
CA LEU A 64 21.00 5.85 -8.73
C LEU A 64 19.93 5.71 -9.81
N LEU A 65 19.88 4.57 -10.50
CA LEU A 65 18.83 4.29 -11.48
C LEU A 65 17.45 4.31 -10.84
N LYS A 66 17.33 3.81 -9.61
CA LYS A 66 16.07 3.87 -8.86
C LYS A 66 15.61 5.28 -8.54
N ILE A 67 16.46 6.30 -8.70
CA ILE A 67 16.08 7.71 -8.55
C ILE A 67 15.85 8.35 -9.93
N PHE A 68 16.77 8.13 -10.88
CA PHE A 68 16.86 8.96 -12.09
C PHE A 68 16.46 8.27 -13.40
N SER A 69 16.23 6.95 -13.41
CA SER A 69 15.88 6.19 -14.62
C SER A 69 14.74 6.80 -15.46
N PRO A 70 13.69 7.43 -14.89
CA PRO A 70 12.59 7.97 -15.70
C PRO A 70 13.00 9.14 -16.61
N PHE A 71 14.10 9.83 -16.29
CA PHE A 71 14.57 11.02 -17.01
C PHE A 71 15.68 10.70 -18.01
N VAL A 72 16.20 9.48 -17.98
CA VAL A 72 17.25 9.01 -18.89
C VAL A 72 16.60 8.63 -20.22
N HIS A 73 17.01 9.30 -21.29
CA HIS A 73 16.46 9.03 -22.63
C HIS A 73 17.27 7.99 -23.38
N ARG A 74 18.58 8.21 -23.52
CA ARG A 74 19.44 7.38 -24.38
C ARG A 74 20.62 6.77 -23.63
N LYS A 75 21.27 7.54 -22.77
CA LYS A 75 22.49 7.12 -22.07
C LYS A 75 22.63 7.78 -20.69
N ILE A 76 23.31 7.09 -19.79
CA ILE A 76 23.66 7.60 -18.45
C ILE A 76 25.15 7.39 -18.15
N SER A 77 25.83 8.44 -17.68
CA SER A 77 27.20 8.35 -17.18
C SER A 77 27.19 8.28 -15.66
N PHE A 78 27.70 7.19 -15.10
CA PHE A 78 27.78 6.99 -13.65
C PHE A 78 29.06 7.60 -13.07
N PRO A 79 29.08 7.92 -11.76
CA PRO A 79 30.29 8.44 -11.11
C PRO A 79 31.45 7.43 -11.06
N TYR A 80 31.15 6.13 -11.15
CA TYR A 80 32.12 5.04 -11.21
C TYR A 80 31.73 4.07 -12.33
N PRO A 81 32.70 3.45 -13.01
CA PRO A 81 32.40 2.50 -14.07
C PRO A 81 31.69 1.26 -13.52
N ILE A 82 30.72 0.76 -14.28
CA ILE A 82 29.95 -0.44 -13.97
C ILE A 82 30.43 -1.65 -14.78
N SER A 83 30.01 -2.84 -14.37
CA SER A 83 30.35 -4.08 -15.07
C SER A 83 29.59 -4.19 -16.41
N PRO A 84 30.14 -4.90 -17.41
CA PRO A 84 29.45 -5.13 -18.68
C PRO A 84 28.12 -5.86 -18.49
N ALA A 85 28.09 -6.85 -17.59
CA ALA A 85 26.89 -7.62 -17.29
C ALA A 85 25.75 -6.75 -16.73
N PHE A 86 26.08 -5.80 -15.84
CA PHE A 86 25.07 -4.88 -15.33
C PHE A 86 24.61 -3.89 -16.40
N ASN A 87 25.53 -3.39 -17.24
CA ASN A 87 25.16 -2.53 -18.37
C ASN A 87 24.16 -3.21 -19.33
N ASP A 88 24.34 -4.50 -19.61
CA ASP A 88 23.40 -5.25 -20.44
C ASP A 88 22.04 -5.45 -19.77
N ALA A 89 22.00 -5.63 -18.44
CA ALA A 89 20.75 -5.66 -17.69
C ALA A 89 20.01 -4.32 -17.74
N ILE A 90 20.73 -3.19 -17.69
CA ILE A 90 20.16 -1.84 -17.86
C ILE A 90 19.51 -1.71 -19.24
N LYS A 91 20.23 -2.09 -20.32
CA LYS A 91 19.72 -2.08 -21.69
C LYS A 91 18.44 -2.89 -21.83
N GLN A 92 18.42 -4.10 -21.28
CA GLN A 92 17.27 -4.98 -21.36
C GLN A 92 16.07 -4.42 -20.59
N HIS A 93 16.29 -3.81 -19.43
CA HIS A 93 15.20 -3.38 -18.56
C HIS A 93 14.64 -1.99 -18.94
N TYR A 94 15.51 -1.02 -19.20
CA TYR A 94 15.11 0.37 -19.45
C TYR A 94 15.21 0.80 -20.92
N GLY A 95 15.98 0.09 -21.75
CA GLY A 95 16.17 0.43 -23.17
C GLY A 95 17.27 1.47 -23.44
N PHE A 96 17.93 2.00 -22.40
CA PHE A 96 19.12 2.84 -22.49
C PHE A 96 20.36 2.10 -21.95
N PHE A 97 21.55 2.68 -22.11
CA PHE A 97 22.80 2.08 -21.64
C PHE A 97 23.63 3.07 -20.82
N SER A 98 24.65 2.56 -20.11
CA SER A 98 25.72 3.39 -19.58
C SER A 98 26.92 3.45 -20.50
N ASP A 99 27.49 4.65 -20.64
CA ASP A 99 28.77 4.87 -21.32
C ASP A 99 29.98 4.82 -20.37
N THR A 100 29.75 4.56 -19.09
CA THR A 100 30.78 4.41 -18.06
C THR A 100 30.91 2.92 -17.68
N VAL A 101 31.58 2.14 -18.51
CA VAL A 101 31.75 0.68 -18.34
C VAL A 101 33.23 0.36 -18.20
N ASP A 102 33.58 -0.49 -17.24
CA ASP A 102 34.91 -1.10 -17.13
C ASP A 102 34.80 -2.57 -17.56
N GLU A 103 35.39 -2.90 -18.70
CA GLU A 103 35.37 -4.25 -19.28
C GLU A 103 36.01 -5.33 -18.37
N ASN A 104 36.79 -4.91 -17.38
CA ASN A 104 37.43 -5.81 -16.42
C ASN A 104 36.70 -5.89 -15.08
N LEU A 105 35.69 -5.03 -14.84
CA LEU A 105 34.94 -5.07 -13.59
C LEU A 105 34.03 -6.29 -13.57
N LEU A 106 34.30 -7.20 -12.64
CA LEU A 106 33.47 -8.37 -12.42
C LEU A 106 32.17 -7.97 -11.70
N PRO A 107 31.04 -8.64 -12.00
CA PRO A 107 29.81 -8.43 -11.24
C PRO A 107 30.01 -8.75 -9.76
N ARG A 108 29.29 -8.02 -8.91
CA ARG A 108 29.27 -8.25 -7.47
C ARG A 108 28.97 -9.71 -7.12
N LYS A 109 29.67 -10.25 -6.12
CA LYS A 109 29.36 -11.52 -5.45
C LYS A 109 29.20 -11.27 -3.95
N SER A 110 28.12 -11.76 -3.35
CA SER A 110 27.96 -11.78 -1.89
C SER A 110 28.57 -13.05 -1.30
N SER A 111 29.06 -12.96 -0.05
CA SER A 111 29.81 -14.03 0.63
C SER A 111 29.06 -14.74 1.76
N SER A 112 28.18 -14.06 2.49
CA SER A 112 27.52 -14.58 3.71
C SER A 112 26.04 -14.90 3.52
N GLY A 113 25.40 -14.24 2.56
CA GLY A 113 23.98 -14.43 2.28
C GLY A 113 23.04 -13.84 3.33
N ARG A 114 23.41 -12.71 3.96
CA ARG A 114 22.52 -12.06 4.93
C ARG A 114 21.29 -11.49 4.24
N LYS A 115 20.13 -11.56 4.91
CA LYS A 115 18.86 -11.07 4.36
C LYS A 115 18.52 -9.71 4.92
N ALA A 116 17.90 -8.86 4.11
CA ALA A 116 17.37 -7.58 4.56
C ALA A 116 15.89 -7.46 4.23
N VAL A 117 15.14 -6.73 5.06
CA VAL A 117 13.79 -6.27 4.75
C VAL A 117 13.87 -4.77 4.48
N SER A 118 13.38 -4.35 3.31
CA SER A 118 13.09 -2.95 3.06
C SER A 118 11.86 -2.55 3.89
N PHE A 119 12.13 -2.01 5.07
CA PHE A 119 11.18 -1.93 6.17
C PHE A 119 10.45 -0.59 6.19
N SER A 120 9.17 -0.59 5.83
CA SER A 120 8.37 0.63 5.86
C SER A 120 7.82 0.95 7.25
N GLY A 121 7.69 -0.04 8.15
CA GLY A 121 6.92 0.09 9.40
C GLY A 121 5.41 -0.08 9.25
N GLY A 122 4.93 -0.36 8.03
CA GLY A 122 3.56 -0.82 7.78
C GLY A 122 3.35 -2.28 8.16
N ALA A 123 2.08 -2.66 8.37
CA ALA A 123 1.67 -4.01 8.76
C ALA A 123 2.26 -5.11 7.87
N ASP A 124 2.30 -4.90 6.55
CA ASP A 124 2.79 -5.91 5.62
C ASP A 124 4.32 -6.09 5.70
N SER A 125 5.09 -5.01 5.84
CA SER A 125 6.54 -5.11 6.05
C SER A 125 6.93 -5.69 7.42
N VAL A 126 6.10 -5.50 8.45
CA VAL A 126 6.30 -6.13 9.77
C VAL A 126 5.96 -7.62 9.71
N ALA A 127 4.91 -7.99 8.99
CA ALA A 127 4.57 -9.38 8.74
C ALA A 127 5.67 -10.08 7.93
N ALA A 128 6.20 -9.42 6.89
CA ALA A 128 7.34 -9.91 6.13
C ALA A 128 8.56 -10.13 7.05
N ALA A 129 8.95 -9.14 7.85
CA ALA A 129 10.03 -9.29 8.83
C ALA A 129 9.82 -10.48 9.76
N SER A 130 8.60 -10.68 10.25
CA SER A 130 8.27 -11.79 11.16
C SER A 130 8.47 -13.18 10.55
N LEU A 131 8.35 -13.32 9.22
CA LEU A 131 8.53 -14.59 8.51
C LEU A 131 9.99 -14.82 8.04
N MET A 132 10.81 -13.78 8.01
CA MET A 132 12.21 -13.84 7.60
C MET A 132 13.10 -14.53 8.65
N PRO A 133 14.31 -14.99 8.30
CA PRO A 133 15.30 -15.50 9.25
C PRO A 133 15.62 -14.50 10.38
N ASP A 134 16.02 -14.99 11.55
CA ASP A 134 16.16 -14.17 12.76
C ASP A 134 17.32 -13.16 12.71
N ASP A 135 18.32 -13.39 11.84
CA ASP A 135 19.48 -12.51 11.62
C ASP A 135 19.23 -11.38 10.60
N THR A 136 18.00 -11.28 10.09
CA THR A 136 17.58 -10.31 9.07
C THR A 136 17.77 -8.87 9.53
N VAL A 137 18.32 -8.03 8.65
CA VAL A 137 18.45 -6.58 8.88
C VAL A 137 17.18 -5.86 8.44
N LEU A 138 16.61 -5.03 9.30
CA LEU A 138 15.49 -4.16 8.96
C LEU A 138 16.04 -2.79 8.57
N ILE A 139 15.94 -2.42 7.29
CA ILE A 139 16.46 -1.16 6.79
C ILE A 139 15.29 -0.29 6.35
N GLN A 140 15.08 0.82 7.05
CA GLN A 140 14.02 1.76 6.77
C GLN A 140 14.53 2.97 5.98
N CYS A 141 13.90 3.21 4.84
CA CYS A 141 14.02 4.47 4.11
C CYS A 141 13.12 5.52 4.77
N CYS A 142 13.70 6.59 5.30
CA CYS A 142 12.96 7.63 6.01
C CYS A 142 13.09 8.99 5.33
N ARG A 143 11.95 9.51 4.88
CA ARG A 143 11.90 10.81 4.23
C ARG A 143 12.29 11.95 5.18
N VAL A 144 13.18 12.83 4.73
CA VAL A 144 13.51 14.12 5.39
C VAL A 144 13.31 15.28 4.44
N LYS A 145 13.16 16.49 5.00
CA LYS A 145 12.91 17.71 4.23
C LYS A 145 14.07 17.98 3.27
N HIS A 146 13.75 18.18 2.00
CA HIS A 146 14.69 18.65 0.99
C HIS A 146 15.06 20.13 1.20
N GLN A 147 16.32 20.48 0.95
CA GLN A 147 16.83 21.84 1.24
C GLN A 147 16.20 22.91 0.34
N ASN A 148 16.10 22.63 -0.96
CA ASN A 148 15.64 23.58 -1.97
C ASN A 148 14.16 23.43 -2.34
N ILE A 149 13.48 22.37 -1.89
CA ILE A 149 12.08 22.10 -2.26
C ILE A 149 11.20 22.42 -1.05
N PRO A 150 10.19 23.29 -1.20
CA PRO A 150 9.30 23.63 -0.10
C PRO A 150 8.53 22.40 0.37
N LEU A 151 8.24 22.32 1.67
CA LEU A 151 7.45 21.24 2.24
C LEU A 151 5.99 21.34 1.74
N ARG A 152 5.64 20.49 0.77
CA ARG A 152 4.29 20.41 0.17
C ARG A 152 3.37 19.48 0.95
N GLU A 153 3.89 18.35 1.45
CA GLU A 153 3.11 17.30 2.09
C GLU A 153 3.16 17.37 3.62
N ARG A 154 2.73 18.49 4.21
CA ARG A 154 2.75 18.68 5.68
C ARG A 154 1.95 17.65 6.47
N TRP A 155 1.04 16.95 5.79
CA TRP A 155 0.25 15.85 6.36
C TRP A 155 1.05 14.55 6.49
N TYR A 156 2.16 14.39 5.76
CA TYR A 156 2.97 13.18 5.78
C TYR A 156 3.91 13.20 6.99
N LYS A 157 3.73 12.26 7.91
CA LYS A 157 4.46 12.13 9.18
C LYS A 157 5.27 10.83 9.16
N VAL A 158 6.59 10.95 9.30
CA VAL A 158 7.52 9.80 9.32
C VAL A 158 7.75 9.23 10.72
N ASP A 159 7.49 10.00 11.77
CA ASP A 159 7.81 9.60 13.16
C ASP A 159 7.11 8.31 13.59
N ALA A 160 5.88 8.09 13.11
CA ALA A 160 5.16 6.85 13.39
C ALA A 160 5.93 5.63 12.86
N ASN A 161 6.43 5.71 11.63
CA ASN A 161 7.19 4.66 10.97
C ASN A 161 8.56 4.43 11.65
N LYS A 162 9.25 5.50 12.06
CA LYS A 162 10.49 5.42 12.86
C LYS A 162 10.25 4.69 14.18
N LYS A 163 9.20 5.09 14.91
CA LYS A 163 8.82 4.46 16.19
C LYS A 163 8.44 2.99 16.02
N THR A 164 7.82 2.58 14.91
CA THR A 164 7.62 1.16 14.62
C THR A 164 8.94 0.41 14.50
N LEU A 165 9.93 0.95 13.76
CA LEU A 165 11.25 0.32 13.66
C LEU A 165 11.92 0.20 15.03
N GLU A 166 11.94 1.28 15.82
CA GLU A 166 12.52 1.29 17.17
C GLU A 166 11.92 0.21 18.09
N ASN A 167 10.61 -0.03 17.97
CA ASN A 167 9.86 -1.00 18.78
C ASN A 167 9.83 -2.42 18.17
N MET A 168 10.53 -2.68 17.06
CA MET A 168 10.75 -4.05 16.61
C MET A 168 11.66 -4.80 17.61
N PRO A 169 11.48 -6.12 17.77
CA PRO A 169 12.27 -6.93 18.70
C PRO A 169 13.80 -6.73 18.54
N GLU A 170 14.54 -6.78 19.65
CA GLU A 170 16.00 -6.55 19.67
C GLU A 170 16.82 -7.62 18.93
N CYS A 171 16.22 -8.75 18.56
CA CYS A 171 16.90 -9.73 17.70
C CYS A 171 17.18 -9.18 16.30
N TYR A 172 16.40 -8.19 15.84
CA TYR A 172 16.62 -7.57 14.54
C TYR A 172 17.72 -6.51 14.61
N SER A 173 18.60 -6.50 13.59
CA SER A 173 19.44 -5.34 13.33
C SER A 173 18.59 -4.24 12.69
N LYS A 174 18.42 -3.10 13.37
CA LYS A 174 17.52 -2.00 12.97
C LYS A 174 18.33 -0.83 12.42
N ILE A 175 18.13 -0.49 11.15
CA ILE A 175 18.86 0.57 10.46
C ILE A 175 17.87 1.60 9.91
N LEU A 176 18.06 2.86 10.29
CA LEU A 176 17.35 3.99 9.73
C LEU A 176 18.27 4.71 8.74
N VAL A 177 17.79 4.97 7.53
CA VAL A 177 18.48 5.81 6.55
C VAL A 177 17.57 6.95 6.17
N GLU A 178 17.99 8.16 6.50
CA GLU A 178 17.24 9.35 6.16
C GLU A 178 17.58 9.80 4.73
N THR A 179 16.61 10.31 3.98
CA THR A 179 16.83 10.81 2.62
C THR A 179 15.74 11.77 2.15
N ASP A 180 16.10 12.68 1.25
CA ASP A 180 15.17 13.62 0.62
C ASP A 180 14.86 13.30 -0.85
N PHE A 181 15.30 12.15 -1.39
CA PHE A 181 15.14 11.84 -2.83
C PHE A 181 13.67 11.81 -3.29
N GLU A 182 12.73 11.44 -2.42
CA GLU A 182 11.31 11.40 -2.76
C GLU A 182 10.77 12.80 -3.12
N TYR A 183 11.37 13.87 -2.59
CA TYR A 183 10.97 15.24 -2.93
C TYR A 183 11.32 15.64 -4.35
N LEU A 184 12.28 14.95 -4.98
CA LEU A 184 12.70 15.27 -6.34
C LEU A 184 11.58 15.07 -7.35
N MET A 185 10.59 14.22 -7.05
CA MET A 185 9.59 13.78 -8.02
C MET A 185 8.21 14.29 -7.63
N TRP A 186 7.62 15.12 -8.49
CA TRP A 186 6.31 15.72 -8.24
C TRP A 186 5.35 15.51 -9.40
N ASN A 187 4.14 15.01 -9.11
CA ASN A 187 3.09 14.79 -10.13
C ASN A 187 2.05 15.92 -10.20
N GLY A 188 2.29 17.07 -9.57
CA GLY A 188 1.30 18.14 -9.42
C GLY A 188 0.54 18.11 -8.09
N SER A 189 0.52 16.99 -7.37
CA SER A 189 -0.28 16.81 -6.15
C SER A 189 0.47 16.24 -4.94
N TYR A 190 1.40 15.31 -5.14
CA TYR A 190 2.19 14.68 -4.07
C TYR A 190 3.55 14.17 -4.60
N CYS A 191 4.46 13.85 -3.69
CA CYS A 191 5.72 13.19 -4.04
C CYS A 191 5.46 11.76 -4.51
N VAL A 192 6.10 11.36 -5.60
CA VAL A 192 5.94 10.01 -6.19
C VAL A 192 7.27 9.27 -6.24
N TYR A 193 7.26 7.96 -6.07
CA TYR A 193 8.48 7.20 -6.34
C TYR A 193 8.80 7.22 -7.85
N PRO A 194 10.05 7.54 -8.23
CA PRO A 194 10.44 7.63 -9.64
C PRO A 194 10.40 6.26 -10.33
N ASP A 195 10.94 5.23 -9.67
CA ASP A 195 11.05 3.86 -10.18
C ASP A 195 10.30 2.85 -9.29
N ASN A 196 9.98 1.69 -9.86
CA ASN A 196 9.56 0.53 -9.09
C ASN A 196 10.63 0.16 -8.06
N TYR A 197 10.18 -0.06 -6.82
CA TYR A 197 11.03 -0.44 -5.69
C TYR A 197 12.07 0.64 -5.31
N SER A 198 11.84 1.92 -5.60
CA SER A 198 12.76 2.99 -5.16
C SER A 198 12.97 3.02 -3.63
N PHE A 199 12.01 2.54 -2.86
CA PHE A 199 12.10 2.46 -1.40
C PHE A 199 13.18 1.47 -0.89
N THR A 200 13.73 0.61 -1.76
CA THR A 200 14.81 -0.33 -1.41
C THR A 200 16.22 0.28 -1.54
N ILE A 201 16.36 1.52 -2.03
CA ILE A 201 17.68 2.17 -2.25
C ILE A 201 18.59 2.05 -1.02
N PRO A 202 18.14 2.30 0.22
CA PRO A 202 18.97 2.07 1.40
C PRO A 202 19.50 0.64 1.55
N CYS A 203 18.70 -0.38 1.21
CA CYS A 203 19.16 -1.77 1.23
C CYS A 203 20.24 -2.02 0.18
N ILE A 204 20.09 -1.43 -1.01
CA ILE A 204 21.07 -1.54 -2.11
C ILE A 204 22.40 -0.89 -1.69
N PHE A 205 22.36 0.34 -1.17
CA PHE A 205 23.55 1.08 -0.74
C PHE A 205 24.26 0.42 0.44
N LEU A 206 23.53 -0.24 1.34
CA LEU A 206 24.09 -0.92 2.50
C LEU A 206 24.39 -2.40 2.25
N ALA A 207 24.23 -2.89 1.01
CA ALA A 207 24.37 -4.30 0.72
C ALA A 207 25.77 -4.85 1.03
N ASP A 208 26.84 -4.13 0.67
CA ASP A 208 28.20 -4.58 1.02
C ASP A 208 28.60 -4.29 2.47
N HIS A 209 27.92 -3.35 3.13
CA HIS A 209 28.18 -3.09 4.54
C HIS A 209 27.64 -4.21 5.43
N PHE A 210 26.48 -4.78 5.10
CA PHE A 210 25.87 -5.88 5.84
C PHE A 210 25.97 -7.24 5.15
N ASP A 211 26.69 -7.31 4.02
CA ASP A 211 26.81 -8.46 3.14
C ASP A 211 25.45 -9.09 2.76
N ILE A 212 24.54 -8.23 2.30
CA ILE A 212 23.18 -8.57 1.87
C ILE A 212 23.22 -9.15 0.46
N ASP A 213 22.51 -10.25 0.25
CA ASP A 213 22.26 -10.85 -1.07
C ASP A 213 20.77 -10.95 -1.40
N PHE A 214 19.88 -10.62 -0.46
CA PHE A 214 18.43 -10.74 -0.62
C PHE A 214 17.72 -9.57 0.04
N ILE A 215 16.85 -8.91 -0.73
CA ILE A 215 15.97 -7.85 -0.24
C ILE A 215 14.53 -8.37 -0.26
N ALA A 216 13.97 -8.50 0.94
CA ALA A 216 12.56 -8.74 1.17
C ALA A 216 11.77 -7.44 1.12
N THR A 217 10.59 -7.48 0.53
CA THR A 217 9.59 -6.39 0.62
C THR A 217 8.30 -6.87 1.30
N GLY A 218 7.45 -5.91 1.67
CA GLY A 218 6.12 -6.18 2.21
C GLY A 218 5.04 -6.28 1.14
N ASP A 219 5.38 -6.57 -0.11
CA ASP A 219 4.40 -6.61 -1.20
C ASP A 219 3.51 -7.85 -1.07
N ILE A 220 2.26 -7.62 -0.68
CA ILE A 220 1.22 -8.64 -0.62
C ILE A 220 0.71 -8.99 -2.02
N HIS A 221 -0.18 -9.98 -2.13
CA HIS A 221 -0.82 -10.39 -3.39
C HIS A 221 -1.31 -9.18 -4.22
N ALA A 222 -2.11 -8.31 -3.61
CA ALA A 222 -2.68 -7.14 -4.28
C ALA A 222 -1.63 -6.12 -4.73
N GLY A 223 -0.47 -6.06 -4.07
CA GLY A 223 0.65 -5.19 -4.47
C GLY A 223 1.31 -5.66 -5.77
N LEU A 224 1.36 -6.98 -6.01
CA LEU A 224 2.01 -7.58 -7.17
C LEU A 224 1.09 -7.74 -8.38
N THR A 225 -0.23 -7.77 -8.15
CA THR A 225 -1.24 -7.96 -9.20
C THR A 225 -2.05 -6.69 -9.47
N GLY A 226 -1.86 -5.64 -8.65
CA GLY A 226 -2.57 -4.37 -8.71
C GLY A 226 -3.97 -4.40 -8.08
N ASN A 227 -4.50 -5.59 -7.77
CA ASN A 227 -5.86 -5.82 -7.28
C ASN A 227 -5.99 -7.23 -6.68
N GLU A 228 -6.68 -7.36 -5.55
CA GLU A 228 -6.99 -8.65 -4.92
C GLU A 228 -7.71 -9.67 -5.83
N THR A 229 -8.46 -9.22 -6.86
CA THR A 229 -9.17 -10.08 -7.81
C THR A 229 -8.35 -10.46 -9.04
N MET A 230 -7.06 -10.16 -9.07
CA MET A 230 -6.19 -10.55 -10.18
C MET A 230 -5.19 -11.56 -9.66
N PHE A 231 -5.06 -12.68 -10.35
CA PHE A 231 -4.05 -13.68 -10.07
C PHE A 231 -2.85 -13.48 -11.00
N ASN A 232 -1.64 -13.71 -10.53
CA ASN A 232 -0.47 -13.72 -11.41
C ASN A 232 0.45 -14.87 -11.01
N LYS A 233 0.57 -15.88 -11.86
CA LYS A 233 1.44 -17.05 -11.62
C LYS A 233 2.88 -16.67 -11.28
N LYS A 234 3.36 -15.53 -11.76
CA LYS A 234 4.74 -15.10 -11.52
C LYS A 234 4.95 -14.71 -10.05
N PHE A 235 4.05 -13.92 -9.44
CA PHE A 235 4.28 -13.30 -8.13
C PHE A 235 5.70 -12.73 -8.00
N GLU A 236 6.20 -12.07 -9.04
CA GLU A 236 7.57 -11.56 -9.07
C GLU A 236 7.57 -10.03 -9.04
N PRO A 237 8.42 -9.43 -8.20
CA PRO A 237 8.75 -8.02 -8.29
C PRO A 237 9.19 -7.60 -9.69
N ASN A 238 8.66 -6.50 -10.19
CA ASN A 238 9.17 -5.89 -11.41
C ASN A 238 10.63 -5.46 -11.19
N GLY A 239 11.50 -5.77 -12.16
CA GLY A 239 12.93 -5.47 -12.08
C GLY A 239 13.76 -6.50 -11.33
N LYS A 240 13.22 -7.64 -10.90
CA LYS A 240 14.00 -8.71 -10.24
C LYS A 240 15.28 -9.10 -10.99
N ALA A 241 15.25 -9.18 -12.32
CA ALA A 241 16.43 -9.47 -13.13
C ALA A 241 17.54 -8.39 -13.01
N LEU A 242 17.15 -7.13 -12.82
CA LEU A 242 18.08 -6.01 -12.63
C LEU A 242 18.78 -6.09 -11.26
N TYR A 243 18.05 -6.48 -10.21
CA TYR A 243 18.66 -6.75 -8.89
C TYR A 243 19.63 -7.93 -8.98
N LYS A 244 19.23 -9.00 -9.68
CA LYS A 244 20.07 -10.18 -9.84
C LYS A 244 21.39 -9.88 -10.54
N ALA A 245 21.38 -8.96 -11.52
CA ALA A 245 22.57 -8.51 -12.22
C ALA A 245 23.62 -7.83 -11.31
N VAL A 246 23.21 -7.34 -10.13
CA VAL A 246 24.11 -6.77 -9.11
C VAL A 246 24.30 -7.69 -7.90
N GLY A 247 24.00 -8.98 -8.06
CA GLY A 247 24.14 -9.97 -7.00
C GLY A 247 23.15 -9.81 -5.84
N LEU A 248 21.95 -9.27 -6.13
CA LEU A 248 20.84 -9.16 -5.17
C LEU A 248 19.62 -9.92 -5.68
N GLU A 249 19.02 -10.73 -4.82
CA GLU A 249 17.68 -11.27 -5.03
C GLU A 249 16.64 -10.28 -4.47
N LEU A 250 15.49 -10.17 -5.14
CA LEU A 250 14.37 -9.33 -4.72
C LEU A 250 13.10 -10.18 -4.75
N ASP A 251 12.45 -10.33 -3.59
CA ASP A 251 11.20 -11.07 -3.47
C ASP A 251 10.38 -10.58 -2.26
N SER A 252 9.14 -11.05 -2.12
CA SER A 252 8.29 -10.76 -0.97
C SER A 252 7.91 -12.04 -0.22
N PRO A 253 8.26 -12.17 1.08
CA PRO A 253 7.83 -13.29 1.93
C PRO A 253 6.31 -13.41 2.09
N VAL A 254 5.58 -12.31 1.82
CA VAL A 254 4.12 -12.20 1.99
C VAL A 254 3.37 -12.11 0.66
N LYS A 255 4.04 -12.41 -0.48
CA LYS A 255 3.50 -12.23 -1.84
C LYS A 255 2.20 -12.97 -2.16
N SER A 256 1.85 -13.99 -1.39
CA SER A 256 0.63 -14.77 -1.53
C SER A 256 -0.40 -14.55 -0.43
N ILE A 257 -0.17 -13.56 0.41
CA ILE A 257 -0.97 -13.27 1.60
C ILE A 257 -1.78 -12.00 1.34
N SER A 258 -2.96 -11.88 1.95
CA SER A 258 -3.78 -10.67 1.92
C SER A 258 -3.42 -9.71 3.07
N GLU A 259 -4.02 -8.50 3.10
CA GLU A 259 -3.91 -7.60 4.27
C GLU A 259 -4.49 -8.21 5.56
N VAL A 260 -5.48 -9.10 5.44
CA VAL A 260 -6.01 -9.85 6.60
C VAL A 260 -4.97 -10.83 7.09
N GLY A 261 -4.32 -11.57 6.19
CA GLY A 261 -3.30 -12.53 6.54
C GLY A 261 -2.07 -11.89 7.17
N THR A 262 -1.59 -10.75 6.65
CA THR A 262 -0.49 -10.00 7.28
C THR A 262 -0.89 -9.43 8.64
N THR A 263 -2.14 -9.00 8.80
CA THR A 263 -2.67 -8.59 10.12
C THR A 263 -2.70 -9.76 11.09
N LEU A 264 -3.18 -10.94 10.68
CA LEU A 264 -3.17 -12.15 11.50
C LEU A 264 -1.75 -12.57 11.90
N ILE A 265 -0.77 -12.47 10.99
CA ILE A 265 0.64 -12.67 11.32
C ILE A 265 1.06 -11.74 12.45
N ASN A 266 0.82 -10.43 12.30
CA ASN A 266 1.19 -9.45 13.32
C ASN A 266 0.50 -9.68 14.66
N VAL A 267 -0.76 -10.14 14.66
CA VAL A 267 -1.47 -10.54 15.89
C VAL A 267 -0.79 -11.73 16.55
N LYS A 268 -0.53 -12.79 15.79
CA LYS A 268 0.07 -14.03 16.31
C LYS A 268 1.52 -13.86 16.76
N THR A 269 2.24 -12.88 16.20
CA THR A 269 3.61 -12.54 16.59
C THR A 269 3.68 -11.46 17.66
N GLY A 270 2.55 -10.93 18.13
CA GLY A 270 2.49 -9.90 19.18
C GLY A 270 2.92 -8.50 18.72
N LEU A 271 2.98 -8.26 17.41
CA LEU A 271 3.42 -6.99 16.82
C LEU A 271 2.26 -6.12 16.32
N HIS A 272 1.00 -6.57 16.44
CA HIS A 272 -0.16 -5.83 15.94
C HIS A 272 -0.20 -4.37 16.43
N GLU A 273 0.01 -4.14 17.72
CA GLU A 273 -0.06 -2.78 18.30
C GLU A 273 0.88 -1.78 17.64
N ILE A 274 2.11 -2.19 17.31
CA ILE A 274 3.13 -1.30 16.74
C ILE A 274 2.95 -1.10 15.22
N THR A 275 2.07 -1.89 14.59
CA THR A 275 1.76 -1.84 13.14
C THR A 275 0.56 -0.94 12.78
N THR A 276 -0.09 -0.37 13.80
CA THR A 276 -1.27 0.52 13.67
C THR A 276 -0.94 1.91 13.12
N THR A 277 0.24 2.09 12.53
CA THR A 277 0.72 3.37 12.03
C THR A 277 0.03 3.80 10.74
N CYS A 278 -0.10 5.12 10.62
CA CYS A 278 -0.62 5.82 9.45
C CYS A 278 0.36 6.95 9.12
N ALA A 279 0.71 7.09 7.84
CA ALA A 279 1.56 8.19 7.37
C ALA A 279 0.95 9.60 7.61
N TYR A 280 -0.29 9.69 8.09
CA TYR A 280 -0.93 10.96 8.48
C TYR A 280 -1.15 11.09 10.00
N GLY A 281 -0.84 10.04 10.76
CA GLY A 281 -1.07 9.94 12.19
C GLY A 281 0.23 9.93 13.00
N GLU A 282 0.11 9.63 14.27
CA GLU A 282 1.24 9.42 15.18
C GLU A 282 1.39 7.93 15.51
N PHE A 283 2.50 7.57 16.15
CA PHE A 283 2.74 6.20 16.60
C PHE A 283 1.61 5.74 17.53
N LYS A 284 1.03 4.57 17.24
CA LYS A 284 -0.17 4.01 17.90
C LYS A 284 -1.42 4.92 17.90
N LYS A 285 -1.39 6.02 17.14
CA LYS A 285 -2.48 6.99 17.01
C LYS A 285 -2.71 7.31 15.53
N PRO A 286 -3.24 6.35 14.74
CA PRO A 286 -3.54 6.58 13.34
C PRO A 286 -4.47 7.79 13.17
N CYS A 287 -4.50 8.40 11.98
CA CYS A 287 -5.27 9.63 11.81
C CYS A 287 -6.78 9.43 11.98
N MET A 288 -7.28 8.21 11.76
CA MET A 288 -8.70 7.83 11.82
C MET A 288 -9.61 8.65 10.88
N LYS A 289 -9.06 9.13 9.75
CA LYS A 289 -9.77 9.94 8.75
C LYS A 289 -9.59 9.49 7.30
N CYS A 290 -8.59 8.64 7.03
CA CYS A 290 -8.27 8.19 5.68
C CYS A 290 -8.83 6.79 5.39
N ILE A 291 -8.90 6.43 4.10
CA ILE A 291 -9.37 5.12 3.63
C ILE A 291 -8.55 3.98 4.23
N LYS A 292 -7.22 4.14 4.32
CA LYS A 292 -6.32 3.13 4.90
C LYS A 292 -6.66 2.86 6.37
N CYS A 293 -6.92 3.89 7.17
CA CYS A 293 -7.32 3.72 8.57
C CYS A 293 -8.69 3.06 8.70
N PHE A 294 -9.65 3.44 7.85
CA PHE A 294 -10.97 2.80 7.83
C PHE A 294 -10.86 1.31 7.52
N ARG A 295 -10.15 0.94 6.44
CA ARG A 295 -9.94 -0.46 6.07
C ARG A 295 -9.22 -1.26 7.16
N LYS A 296 -8.11 -0.73 7.71
CA LYS A 296 -7.39 -1.38 8.82
C LYS A 296 -8.26 -1.57 10.06
N TYR A 297 -9.09 -0.59 10.41
CA TYR A 297 -10.02 -0.70 11.53
C TYR A 297 -11.03 -1.84 11.32
N LEU A 298 -11.58 -1.97 10.11
CA LEU A 298 -12.46 -3.08 9.76
C LEU A 298 -11.75 -4.44 9.78
N ILE A 299 -10.51 -4.51 9.28
CA ILE A 299 -9.69 -5.72 9.34
C ILE A 299 -9.45 -6.13 10.81
N SER A 300 -8.98 -5.20 11.64
CA SER A 300 -8.77 -5.44 13.09
C SER A 300 -10.05 -5.95 13.76
N ALA A 301 -11.22 -5.43 13.38
CA ALA A 301 -12.49 -5.92 13.90
C ALA A 301 -12.82 -7.34 13.43
N ALA A 302 -12.55 -7.65 12.16
CA ALA A 302 -12.78 -8.98 11.59
C ALA A 302 -11.85 -10.05 12.18
N VAL A 303 -10.63 -9.68 12.59
CA VAL A 303 -9.68 -10.60 13.24
C VAL A 303 -9.81 -10.63 14.77
N GLY A 304 -10.72 -9.83 15.35
CA GLY A 304 -11.06 -9.86 16.78
C GLY A 304 -10.22 -8.97 17.68
N GLU A 305 -9.35 -8.12 17.14
CA GLU A 305 -8.48 -7.22 17.90
C GLU A 305 -9.22 -5.98 18.44
N VAL A 306 -10.31 -5.58 17.78
CA VAL A 306 -11.16 -4.46 18.22
C VAL A 306 -12.64 -4.80 18.04
N SER A 307 -13.49 -4.21 18.88
CA SER A 307 -14.93 -4.20 18.63
C SER A 307 -15.30 -3.02 17.72
N LEU A 308 -16.26 -3.21 16.81
CA LEU A 308 -16.82 -2.10 16.05
C LEU A 308 -17.56 -1.12 16.97
N ASP A 309 -16.92 0.01 17.22
CA ASP A 309 -17.48 1.17 17.90
C ASP A 309 -18.22 2.11 16.91
N GLU A 310 -19.47 2.43 17.24
CA GLU A 310 -20.36 3.25 16.41
C GLU A 310 -19.88 4.70 16.27
N ALA A 311 -19.30 5.28 17.33
CA ALA A 311 -18.76 6.63 17.28
C ALA A 311 -17.49 6.69 16.42
N VAL A 312 -16.68 5.62 16.41
CA VAL A 312 -15.54 5.50 15.48
C VAL A 312 -16.04 5.46 14.03
N LEU A 313 -17.03 4.62 13.72
CA LEU A 313 -17.62 4.52 12.37
C LEU A 313 -18.25 5.84 11.93
N SER A 314 -19.02 6.50 12.79
CA SER A 314 -19.63 7.80 12.52
C SER A 314 -18.58 8.86 12.17
N ARG A 315 -17.43 8.87 12.84
CA ARG A 315 -16.31 9.76 12.46
C ARG A 315 -15.77 9.46 11.07
N PHE A 316 -15.54 8.19 10.73
CA PHE A 316 -15.10 7.82 9.38
C PHE A 316 -16.08 8.28 8.30
N PHE A 317 -17.38 8.14 8.54
CA PHE A 317 -18.45 8.52 7.62
C PHE A 317 -18.60 10.04 7.40
N GLN A 318 -17.87 10.86 8.14
CA GLN A 318 -17.82 12.31 7.94
C GLN A 318 -16.68 12.75 7.01
N HIS A 319 -15.71 11.87 6.71
CA HIS A 319 -14.50 12.25 5.98
C HIS A 319 -14.60 11.99 4.47
N PRO A 320 -14.34 13.01 3.62
CA PRO A 320 -14.47 12.88 2.16
C PRO A 320 -13.72 11.70 1.52
N PRO A 321 -12.48 11.36 1.93
CA PRO A 321 -11.79 10.20 1.38
C PRO A 321 -12.56 8.88 1.60
N VAL A 322 -13.11 8.69 2.81
CA VAL A 322 -13.91 7.50 3.12
C VAL A 322 -15.22 7.53 2.35
N ILE A 323 -15.95 8.65 2.34
CA ILE A 323 -17.20 8.78 1.58
C ILE A 323 -16.98 8.42 0.12
N LYS A 324 -15.96 9.01 -0.53
CA LYS A 324 -15.62 8.73 -1.93
C LYS A 324 -15.30 7.26 -2.16
N PHE A 325 -14.63 6.60 -1.21
CA PHE A 325 -14.35 5.17 -1.28
C PHE A 325 -15.62 4.33 -1.19
N LEU A 326 -16.50 4.63 -0.23
CA LEU A 326 -17.76 3.90 -0.04
C LEU A 326 -18.72 4.06 -1.22
N THR A 327 -18.72 5.23 -1.87
CA THR A 327 -19.60 5.54 -3.01
C THR A 327 -18.96 5.30 -4.37
N ASN A 328 -17.69 4.86 -4.42
CA ASN A 328 -17.02 4.57 -5.68
C ASN A 328 -17.71 3.41 -6.41
N THR A 329 -17.91 3.57 -7.72
CA THR A 329 -18.48 2.58 -8.64
C THR A 329 -17.54 2.23 -9.79
N SER A 330 -16.28 2.68 -9.75
CA SER A 330 -15.27 2.30 -10.75
C SER A 330 -14.79 0.87 -10.55
N ARG A 331 -13.93 0.34 -11.44
CA ARG A 331 -13.28 -0.98 -11.31
C ARG A 331 -12.41 -1.16 -10.05
N GLN A 332 -12.27 -0.12 -9.23
CA GLN A 332 -11.63 -0.14 -7.91
C GLN A 332 -12.66 0.05 -6.78
N GLY A 333 -13.94 -0.18 -7.07
CA GLY A 333 -15.03 -0.13 -6.12
C GLY A 333 -14.94 -1.24 -5.08
N ILE A 334 -15.54 -1.00 -3.92
CA ILE A 334 -15.45 -1.89 -2.77
C ILE A 334 -16.07 -3.27 -3.02
N GLU A 335 -17.01 -3.34 -3.97
CA GLU A 335 -17.71 -4.53 -4.37
C GLU A 335 -16.83 -5.57 -5.07
N TRP A 336 -15.63 -5.15 -5.46
CA TRP A 336 -14.61 -5.99 -6.05
C TRP A 336 -13.54 -6.44 -5.05
N ILE A 337 -13.69 -6.18 -3.74
CA ILE A 337 -12.59 -6.42 -2.79
C ILE A 337 -12.93 -7.67 -1.93
N PRO A 338 -12.36 -8.86 -2.22
CA PRO A 338 -12.51 -10.08 -1.44
C PRO A 338 -12.26 -9.86 0.06
N THR A 339 -11.25 -9.06 0.42
CA THR A 339 -10.98 -8.71 1.81
C THR A 339 -12.16 -8.04 2.51
N LEU A 340 -12.90 -7.14 1.84
CA LEU A 340 -14.08 -6.52 2.44
C LEU A 340 -15.20 -7.55 2.62
N LYS A 341 -15.38 -8.47 1.66
CA LYS A 341 -16.39 -9.52 1.79
C LYS A 341 -16.08 -10.47 2.95
N TYR A 342 -14.81 -10.85 3.10
CA TYR A 342 -14.32 -11.59 4.26
C TYR A 342 -14.67 -10.87 5.57
N ILE A 343 -14.35 -9.58 5.65
CA ILE A 343 -14.60 -8.73 6.82
C ILE A 343 -16.09 -8.72 7.17
N PHE A 344 -16.98 -8.45 6.20
CA PHE A 344 -18.41 -8.39 6.44
C PHE A 344 -18.99 -9.75 6.86
N ASN A 345 -18.43 -10.87 6.39
CA ASN A 345 -18.84 -12.20 6.86
C ASN A 345 -18.46 -12.47 8.33
N LYS A 346 -17.40 -11.84 8.84
CA LYS A 346 -16.92 -12.05 10.23
C LYS A 346 -17.56 -11.12 11.25
N ILE A 347 -17.90 -9.90 10.83
CA ILE A 347 -18.47 -8.89 11.72
C ILE A 347 -19.96 -9.14 11.93
N LYS A 348 -20.43 -9.15 13.19
CA LYS A 348 -21.84 -9.41 13.54
C LYS A 348 -22.67 -8.14 13.77
N ASN A 349 -22.10 -7.15 14.47
CA ASN A 349 -22.81 -5.93 14.87
C ASN A 349 -22.63 -4.84 13.81
N LYS A 350 -23.56 -4.76 12.86
CA LYS A 350 -23.53 -3.80 11.75
C LYS A 350 -24.62 -2.75 11.91
N ASN A 351 -24.21 -1.48 11.88
CA ASN A 351 -25.12 -0.36 11.74
C ASN A 351 -25.75 -0.31 10.33
N PRO A 352 -26.75 0.55 10.09
CA PRO A 352 -27.41 0.64 8.80
C PRO A 352 -26.48 0.84 7.61
N ILE A 353 -25.48 1.73 7.73
CA ILE A 353 -24.51 1.97 6.65
C ILE A 353 -23.68 0.71 6.39
N MET A 354 -23.21 0.04 7.45
CA MET A 354 -22.42 -1.20 7.33
C MET A 354 -23.22 -2.35 6.70
N ARG A 355 -24.54 -2.43 6.90
CA ARG A 355 -25.40 -3.40 6.21
C ARG A 355 -25.53 -3.09 4.73
N LEU A 356 -25.73 -1.83 4.36
CA LEU A 356 -25.75 -1.40 2.96
C LEU A 356 -24.40 -1.65 2.26
N LEU A 357 -23.30 -1.47 2.98
CA LEU A 357 -21.97 -1.79 2.48
C LEU A 357 -21.77 -3.30 2.30
N GLU A 358 -22.24 -4.13 3.23
CA GLU A 358 -22.25 -5.58 3.08
C GLU A 358 -23.05 -6.01 1.85
N GLU A 359 -24.26 -5.47 1.67
CA GLU A 359 -25.09 -5.73 0.50
C GLU A 359 -24.34 -5.34 -0.78
N LYS A 360 -23.78 -4.13 -0.83
CA LYS A 360 -22.97 -3.65 -1.97
C LYS A 360 -21.79 -4.58 -2.27
N VAL A 361 -21.06 -5.03 -1.24
CA VAL A 361 -19.92 -5.93 -1.39
C VAL A 361 -20.34 -7.35 -1.81
N SER A 362 -21.58 -7.72 -1.55
CA SER A 362 -22.12 -9.04 -1.87
C SER A 362 -22.73 -9.13 -3.26
N ILE A 363 -22.91 -8.00 -3.96
CA ILE A 363 -23.41 -7.95 -5.36
C ILE A 363 -22.61 -8.89 -6.26
N TYR A 364 -21.28 -8.96 -6.06
CA TYR A 364 -20.42 -9.85 -6.84
C TYR A 364 -20.16 -11.18 -6.13
N PRO A 365 -20.35 -12.33 -6.81
CA PRO A 365 -20.23 -13.66 -6.23
C PRO A 365 -18.77 -14.13 -6.19
N ILE A 366 -17.89 -13.36 -5.56
CA ILE A 366 -16.50 -13.77 -5.31
C ILE A 366 -16.43 -14.50 -3.96
N ASP A 367 -15.82 -15.67 -3.88
CA ASP A 367 -15.59 -16.35 -2.60
C ASP A 367 -14.38 -15.75 -1.86
N PRO A 368 -14.54 -15.22 -0.63
CA PRO A 368 -13.43 -14.69 0.15
C PRO A 368 -12.69 -15.76 0.98
N GLY A 369 -12.98 -17.06 0.83
CA GLY A 369 -12.45 -18.15 1.68
C GLY A 369 -10.93 -18.31 1.70
N TYR A 370 -10.21 -17.67 0.77
CA TYR A 370 -8.75 -17.67 0.71
C TYR A 370 -8.08 -16.49 1.43
N VAL A 371 -8.85 -15.47 1.84
CA VAL A 371 -8.31 -14.19 2.34
C VAL A 371 -7.49 -14.36 3.62
N ASP A 372 -7.84 -15.29 4.50
CA ASP A 372 -7.11 -15.59 5.74
C ASP A 372 -6.10 -16.75 5.60
N LYS A 373 -5.73 -17.10 4.35
CA LYS A 373 -4.86 -18.23 4.01
C LYS A 373 -3.65 -17.77 3.21
N TYR A 374 -2.69 -18.68 3.02
CA TYR A 374 -1.59 -18.47 2.08
C TYR A 374 -1.64 -19.46 0.90
N TYR A 375 -1.28 -18.98 -0.28
CA TYR A 375 -1.15 -19.81 -1.49
C TYR A 375 0.22 -20.50 -1.49
N SER A 376 0.24 -21.82 -1.34
CA SER A 376 1.46 -22.61 -1.09
C SER A 376 2.47 -22.59 -2.25
N PRO A 377 2.06 -22.64 -3.53
CA PRO A 377 2.99 -22.59 -4.64
C PRO A 377 3.83 -21.31 -4.69
N ALA A 378 3.27 -20.17 -4.30
CA ALA A 378 4.02 -18.91 -4.26
C ALA A 378 5.08 -18.90 -3.16
N VAL A 379 4.79 -19.47 -1.98
CA VAL A 379 5.79 -19.66 -0.91
C VAL A 379 6.89 -20.61 -1.37
N SER A 380 6.53 -21.72 -2.03
CA SER A 380 7.50 -22.67 -2.57
C SER A 380 8.38 -22.08 -3.69
N GLY A 381 7.89 -21.03 -4.37
CA GLY A 381 8.59 -20.29 -5.42
C GLY A 381 9.41 -19.08 -4.95
N LEU A 382 9.68 -18.94 -3.65
CA LEU A 382 10.67 -17.97 -3.16
C LEU A 382 12.06 -18.34 -3.70
N SER A 383 12.81 -17.35 -4.21
CA SER A 383 14.09 -17.61 -4.88
C SER A 383 15.21 -18.07 -3.95
N ASP A 384 15.20 -17.60 -2.71
CA ASP A 384 16.20 -17.93 -1.70
C ASP A 384 15.76 -19.12 -0.83
N VAL A 385 16.67 -20.09 -0.67
CA VAL A 385 16.39 -21.36 0.02
C VAL A 385 16.15 -21.17 1.51
N ASP A 386 16.91 -20.29 2.16
CA ASP A 386 16.84 -20.10 3.61
C ASP A 386 15.66 -19.22 4.00
N VAL A 387 15.38 -18.19 3.20
CA VAL A 387 14.13 -17.43 3.29
C VAL A 387 12.93 -18.36 3.10
N LYS A 388 12.94 -19.21 2.06
CA LYS A 388 11.86 -20.17 1.83
C LYS A 388 11.64 -21.09 3.02
N LYS A 389 12.70 -21.69 3.57
CA LYS A 389 12.60 -22.57 4.75
C LYS A 389 12.05 -21.83 5.96
N SER A 390 12.53 -20.62 6.23
CA SER A 390 12.05 -19.79 7.34
C SER A 390 10.56 -19.48 7.18
N VAL A 391 10.16 -18.98 6.01
CA VAL A 391 8.76 -18.63 5.71
C VAL A 391 7.87 -19.86 5.87
N GLN A 392 8.21 -20.99 5.25
CA GLN A 392 7.44 -22.24 5.36
C GLN A 392 7.31 -22.73 6.81
N SER A 393 8.38 -22.63 7.59
CA SER A 393 8.40 -23.05 8.99
C SER A 393 7.54 -22.16 9.88
N LYS A 394 7.60 -20.84 9.69
CA LYS A 394 6.89 -19.86 10.52
C LYS A 394 5.42 -19.74 10.11
N ILE A 395 5.12 -19.66 8.82
CA ILE A 395 3.77 -19.38 8.32
C ILE A 395 2.76 -20.48 8.64
N LYS A 396 3.16 -21.77 8.57
CA LYS A 396 2.29 -22.93 8.82
C LYS A 396 1.70 -22.96 10.23
N ASN A 397 2.36 -22.28 11.18
CA ASN A 397 1.91 -22.19 12.57
C ASN A 397 0.96 -21.01 12.80
N ILE A 398 0.77 -20.15 11.78
CA ILE A 398 0.06 -18.88 11.88
C ILE A 398 -1.17 -18.87 10.97
N LEU A 399 -0.96 -19.19 9.69
CA LEU A 399 -2.00 -19.20 8.66
C LEU A 399 -2.15 -20.62 8.09
N PRO A 400 -3.38 -21.08 7.82
CA PRO A 400 -3.57 -22.30 7.05
C PRO A 400 -3.18 -22.07 5.58
N SER A 401 -2.74 -23.14 4.92
CA SER A 401 -2.62 -23.14 3.46
C SER A 401 -3.99 -23.17 2.80
N MET A 402 -4.09 -22.62 1.60
CA MET A 402 -5.22 -22.88 0.71
C MET A 402 -5.30 -24.39 0.41
N THR A 403 -6.53 -24.92 0.33
CA THR A 403 -6.79 -26.26 -0.19
C THR A 403 -6.71 -26.29 -1.71
N ASP A 404 -6.55 -27.46 -2.34
CA ASP A 404 -6.50 -27.57 -3.81
C ASP A 404 -7.69 -26.91 -4.52
N LYS A 405 -8.89 -27.01 -3.93
CA LYS A 405 -10.08 -26.33 -4.42
C LYS A 405 -9.92 -24.81 -4.38
N GLU A 406 -9.48 -24.27 -3.24
CA GLU A 406 -9.29 -22.83 -3.05
C GLU A 406 -8.16 -22.29 -3.93
N GLU A 407 -7.09 -23.07 -4.13
CA GLU A 407 -6.01 -22.73 -5.06
C GLU A 407 -6.52 -22.63 -6.50
N SER A 408 -7.34 -23.59 -6.94
CA SER A 408 -7.97 -23.56 -8.26
C SER A 408 -8.88 -22.34 -8.44
N GLU A 409 -9.71 -22.03 -7.44
CA GLU A 409 -10.58 -20.85 -7.44
C GLU A 409 -9.78 -19.54 -7.44
N PHE A 410 -8.73 -19.45 -6.62
CA PHE A 410 -7.81 -18.30 -6.57
C PHE A 410 -7.08 -18.10 -7.90
N GLN A 411 -6.61 -19.17 -8.54
CA GLN A 411 -6.00 -19.12 -9.87
C GLN A 411 -6.98 -18.68 -10.96
N SER A 412 -8.29 -18.90 -10.75
CA SER A 412 -9.33 -18.55 -11.71
C SER A 412 -9.78 -17.08 -11.65
N LEU A 413 -9.29 -16.29 -10.69
CA LEU A 413 -9.70 -14.88 -10.51
C LEU A 413 -9.59 -14.03 -11.79
N ASN A 414 -8.58 -14.28 -12.63
CA ASN A 414 -8.43 -13.60 -13.93
C ASN A 414 -9.43 -14.00 -15.01
N THR A 415 -10.00 -15.20 -14.90
CA THR A 415 -10.85 -15.80 -15.93
C THR A 415 -12.30 -15.40 -15.82
N VAL A 416 -12.67 -14.75 -14.72
CA VAL A 416 -14.00 -14.18 -14.59
C VAL A 416 -14.07 -12.97 -15.53
N LYS A 417 -14.53 -13.22 -16.76
CA LYS A 417 -14.92 -12.18 -17.70
C LYS A 417 -16.11 -11.44 -17.10
N PHE A 418 -15.85 -10.41 -16.32
CA PHE A 418 -16.85 -9.63 -15.58
C PHE A 418 -17.63 -8.67 -16.49
N PHE A 419 -18.27 -9.21 -17.54
CA PHE A 419 -19.12 -8.47 -18.46
C PHE A 419 -20.56 -8.98 -18.40
N GLU A 420 -21.27 -8.58 -17.36
CA GLU A 420 -22.73 -8.45 -17.39
C GLU A 420 -23.13 -7.05 -16.87
N GLU A 421 -22.62 -6.03 -17.56
CA GLU A 421 -22.57 -4.65 -17.04
C GLU A 421 -23.94 -4.05 -16.68
N LYS A 422 -25.05 -4.40 -17.33
CA LYS A 422 -26.29 -3.62 -17.14
C LYS A 422 -27.02 -3.90 -15.82
N LYS A 423 -27.18 -5.16 -15.41
CA LYS A 423 -27.97 -5.50 -14.21
C LYS A 423 -27.24 -5.09 -12.94
N TYR A 424 -25.95 -5.45 -12.85
CA TYR A 424 -25.12 -5.12 -11.69
C TYR A 424 -24.91 -3.60 -11.56
N ASN A 425 -24.78 -2.85 -12.66
CA ASN A 425 -24.63 -1.40 -12.57
C ASN A 425 -25.90 -0.70 -12.02
N ALA A 426 -27.10 -1.22 -12.32
CA ALA A 426 -28.35 -0.65 -11.81
C ALA A 426 -28.49 -0.87 -10.29
N GLU A 427 -28.28 -2.11 -9.84
CA GLU A 427 -28.30 -2.49 -8.41
C GLU A 427 -27.20 -1.75 -7.63
N LEU A 428 -25.99 -1.67 -8.18
CA LEU A 428 -24.87 -0.92 -7.60
C LEU A 428 -25.19 0.57 -7.46
N ALA A 429 -25.76 1.19 -8.50
CA ALA A 429 -26.15 2.59 -8.47
C ALA A 429 -27.25 2.86 -7.44
N GLU A 430 -28.18 1.93 -7.27
CA GLU A 430 -29.21 1.99 -6.22
C GLU A 430 -28.58 1.96 -4.82
N LYS A 431 -27.69 0.99 -4.56
CA LYS A 431 -27.00 0.87 -3.27
C LYS A 431 -26.15 2.09 -2.95
N VAL A 432 -25.49 2.68 -3.95
CA VAL A 432 -24.71 3.92 -3.78
C VAL A 432 -25.61 5.08 -3.37
N ARG A 433 -26.80 5.24 -4.00
CA ARG A 433 -27.76 6.28 -3.59
C ARG A 433 -28.24 6.09 -2.15
N GLU A 434 -28.51 4.85 -1.74
CA GLU A 434 -28.88 4.53 -0.35
C GLU A 434 -27.75 4.91 0.62
N ILE A 435 -26.51 4.50 0.33
CA ILE A 435 -25.34 4.85 1.13
C ILE A 435 -25.17 6.38 1.22
N GLU A 436 -25.24 7.10 0.10
CA GLU A 436 -25.12 8.56 0.07
C GLU A 436 -26.18 9.26 0.92
N PHE A 437 -27.41 8.77 0.88
CA PHE A 437 -28.49 9.28 1.70
C PHE A 437 -28.21 9.12 3.20
N PHE A 438 -27.82 7.91 3.64
CA PHE A 438 -27.50 7.67 5.05
C PHE A 438 -26.26 8.46 5.51
N LEU A 439 -25.22 8.58 4.67
CA LEU A 439 -24.07 9.44 4.94
C LEU A 439 -24.45 10.93 5.03
N ALA A 440 -25.45 11.38 4.26
CA ALA A 440 -25.97 12.74 4.36
C ALA A 440 -26.74 12.98 5.67
N ILE A 441 -27.54 12.01 6.12
CA ILE A 441 -28.22 12.04 7.42
C ILE A 441 -27.17 12.10 8.54
N GLU A 442 -26.17 11.23 8.50
CA GLU A 442 -25.15 11.12 9.54
C GLU A 442 -24.38 12.43 9.73
N ARG A 443 -23.97 13.08 8.62
CA ARG A 443 -23.34 14.40 8.65
C ARG A 443 -24.27 15.48 9.18
N TYR A 444 -25.55 15.45 8.79
CA TYR A 444 -26.53 16.41 9.26
C TYR A 444 -26.75 16.32 10.78
N ILE A 445 -26.83 15.10 11.33
CA ILE A 445 -26.96 14.87 12.78
C ILE A 445 -25.73 15.41 13.51
N ASN A 446 -24.53 15.06 13.05
CA ASN A 446 -23.28 15.43 13.69
C ASN A 446 -23.00 16.95 13.66
N ASN A 447 -23.36 17.64 12.57
CA ASN A 447 -23.19 19.08 12.45
C ASN A 447 -24.16 19.93 13.30
N ARG A 448 -25.19 19.31 13.90
CA ARG A 448 -26.19 20.00 14.76
C ARG A 448 -26.05 19.66 16.24
N SER A 449 -24.83 19.33 16.68
CA SER A 449 -24.45 18.98 18.06
C SER A 449 -24.73 20.06 19.14
N SER A 450 -25.39 21.17 18.81
CA SER A 450 -25.95 22.14 19.76
C SER A 450 -27.48 22.24 19.65
N GLU A 451 -28.19 21.45 20.46
CA GLU A 451 -29.61 21.57 20.91
C GLU A 451 -30.74 21.79 19.87
N LYS A 452 -30.46 21.98 18.58
CA LYS A 452 -31.49 22.30 17.58
C LYS A 452 -32.13 21.03 17.05
N ARG A 453 -33.40 20.81 17.41
CA ARG A 453 -34.28 19.77 16.83
C ARG A 453 -34.11 19.70 15.31
N ILE A 454 -33.87 18.49 14.79
CA ILE A 454 -33.82 18.18 13.35
C ILE A 454 -35.07 18.74 12.65
N LYS A 455 -34.94 19.70 11.72
CA LYS A 455 -36.13 20.29 11.09
C LYS A 455 -36.69 19.34 10.04
N PHE A 456 -38.02 19.19 10.00
CA PHE A 456 -38.73 18.35 9.02
C PHE A 456 -38.34 18.69 7.57
N ASN A 457 -38.20 19.97 7.26
CA ASN A 457 -37.86 20.44 5.92
C ASN A 457 -36.48 19.97 5.45
N ASP A 458 -35.51 19.83 6.36
CA ASP A 458 -34.15 19.43 6.02
C ASP A 458 -34.10 17.94 5.63
N VAL A 459 -34.85 17.11 6.37
CA VAL A 459 -35.00 15.68 6.07
C VAL A 459 -35.79 15.48 4.76
N ASN A 460 -36.85 16.26 4.55
CA ASN A 460 -37.62 16.22 3.30
C ASN A 460 -36.78 16.60 2.09
N TYR A 461 -35.91 17.60 2.24
CA TYR A 461 -34.95 17.97 1.21
C TYR A 461 -33.99 16.82 0.87
N LEU A 462 -33.42 16.13 1.87
CA LEU A 462 -32.54 14.99 1.62
C LEU A 462 -33.28 13.83 0.93
N VAL A 463 -34.47 13.48 1.40
CA VAL A 463 -35.30 12.43 0.75
C VAL A 463 -35.58 12.81 -0.71
N LYS A 464 -35.98 14.07 -0.97
CA LYS A 464 -36.23 14.55 -2.32
C LYS A 464 -34.98 14.52 -3.20
N LYS A 465 -33.84 14.91 -2.65
CA LYS A 465 -32.57 14.95 -3.39
C LYS A 465 -32.12 13.56 -3.85
N TYR A 466 -32.33 12.52 -3.05
CA TYR A 466 -31.79 11.19 -3.31
C TYR A 466 -32.80 10.18 -3.90
N PHE A 467 -34.12 10.37 -3.71
CA PHE A 467 -35.12 9.34 -4.07
C PHE A 467 -36.32 9.80 -4.90
N PHE A 468 -36.52 11.10 -5.16
CA PHE A 468 -37.79 11.60 -5.74
C PHE A 468 -38.03 11.33 -7.24
N LEU A 469 -37.21 10.50 -7.88
CA LEU A 469 -37.35 10.20 -9.32
C LEU A 469 -37.82 8.77 -9.64
N GLN A 470 -37.99 7.88 -8.65
CA GLN A 470 -38.49 6.51 -8.91
C GLN A 470 -39.49 6.08 -7.82
N GLY A 471 -40.71 5.73 -8.25
CA GLY A 471 -41.90 5.58 -7.41
C GLY A 471 -41.91 4.41 -6.41
N ASP A 472 -40.88 3.54 -6.39
CA ASP A 472 -40.98 2.21 -5.75
C ASP A 472 -39.95 1.93 -4.63
N LEU A 473 -39.08 2.88 -4.25
CA LEU A 473 -37.93 2.64 -3.35
C LEU A 473 -38.23 2.67 -1.84
N TYR A 474 -39.49 2.70 -1.43
CA TYR A 474 -39.89 3.15 -0.09
C TYR A 474 -39.80 2.12 1.06
N PRO A 475 -40.12 0.82 0.91
CA PRO A 475 -40.22 -0.09 2.06
C PRO A 475 -38.90 -0.36 2.78
N ASN A 476 -37.81 -0.54 2.03
CA ASN A 476 -36.50 -0.93 2.59
C ASN A 476 -35.86 0.20 3.39
N ILE A 477 -35.94 1.44 2.89
CA ILE A 477 -35.39 2.63 3.58
C ILE A 477 -36.07 2.81 4.94
N ILE A 478 -37.39 2.62 5.00
CA ILE A 478 -38.16 2.81 6.23
C ILE A 478 -37.88 1.70 7.24
N SER A 479 -37.79 0.44 6.80
CA SER A 479 -37.36 -0.67 7.65
C SER A 479 -35.97 -0.41 8.25
N THR A 480 -35.02 0.02 7.43
CA THR A 480 -33.66 0.36 7.86
C THR A 480 -33.63 1.53 8.84
N LEU A 481 -34.41 2.59 8.59
CA LEU A 481 -34.55 3.74 9.50
C LEU A 481 -35.23 3.37 10.83
N ALA A 482 -36.20 2.46 10.79
CA ALA A 482 -36.91 1.97 11.98
C ALA A 482 -36.02 1.08 12.86
N SER A 483 -34.98 0.45 12.30
CA SER A 483 -34.11 -0.54 12.97
C SER A 483 -33.08 0.00 13.98
N GLY A 484 -33.39 1.07 14.74
CA GLY A 484 -32.62 1.47 15.93
C GLY A 484 -32.06 2.90 15.87
N LEU A 485 -30.85 3.07 15.31
CA LEU A 485 -30.03 4.30 15.42
C LEU A 485 -30.73 5.58 14.94
N TYR A 486 -31.60 5.45 13.94
CA TYR A 486 -32.37 6.56 13.37
C TYR A 486 -33.82 6.62 13.83
N SER A 487 -34.26 5.85 14.82
CA SER A 487 -35.67 5.79 15.26
C SER A 487 -36.31 7.18 15.51
N LYS A 488 -35.56 8.13 16.08
CA LYS A 488 -35.99 9.54 16.26
C LYS A 488 -36.18 10.30 14.94
N VAL A 489 -35.40 9.96 13.91
CA VAL A 489 -35.49 10.50 12.55
C VAL A 489 -36.54 9.74 11.73
N ALA A 490 -36.70 8.44 11.95
CA ALA A 490 -37.64 7.55 11.29
C ALA A 490 -39.08 8.00 11.49
N GLY A 491 -39.47 8.40 12.70
CA GLY A 491 -40.79 8.97 12.95
C GLY A 491 -41.07 10.27 12.18
N ARG A 492 -40.02 11.05 11.84
CA ARG A 492 -40.15 12.25 10.99
C ARG A 492 -40.12 11.90 9.51
N ILE A 493 -39.27 10.96 9.08
CA ILE A 493 -39.19 10.46 7.70
C ILE A 493 -40.50 9.77 7.31
N SER A 494 -41.05 8.91 8.17
CA SER A 494 -42.34 8.26 7.98
C SER A 494 -43.47 9.28 7.76
N LYS A 495 -43.48 10.38 8.53
CA LYS A 495 -44.46 11.47 8.34
C LYS A 495 -44.27 12.26 7.04
N ILE A 496 -43.03 12.35 6.52
CA ILE A 496 -42.73 12.97 5.22
C ILE A 496 -43.21 12.08 4.08
N LEU A 497 -42.88 10.78 4.17
CA LEU A 497 -43.11 9.81 3.11
C LEU A 497 -44.58 9.41 2.97
N PHE A 498 -45.32 9.30 4.07
CA PHE A 498 -46.70 8.79 4.07
C PHE A 498 -47.76 9.84 4.40
N GLY A 499 -47.36 11.11 4.60
CA GLY A 499 -48.23 12.13 5.15
C GLY A 499 -48.63 11.86 6.61
N ARG A 500 -49.38 12.77 7.22
CA ARG A 500 -50.03 12.51 8.53
C ARG A 500 -51.12 11.46 8.31
N ARG A 501 -50.79 10.18 8.47
CA ARG A 501 -51.77 9.17 8.91
C ARG A 501 -51.53 8.90 10.37
#